data_AF-A0A2C6KUC8-F1
#
_entry.id   AF-A0A2C6KUC8-F1
#
_cell.length_a   1.000
_cell.length_b   1.000
_cell.length_c   1.000
_cell.angle_alpha   90.00
_cell.angle_beta   90.00
_cell.angle_gamma   90.00
#
_symmetry.space_group_name_H-M   'P 1'
#
loop_
_entity.id
_entity.type
_entity.pdbx_description
1 polymer ?
#
loop_
_entity_poly.entity_id
_entity_poly.type
_entity_poly.pdbx_seq_one_letter_code
_entity_poly.pdbx_strand_id
1 'polypeptide(L)'
;MLFASPFLLGLWRQSMVRCADNTGVIKACIIGIRNKYGTGKIGTRIRVSVRDKTPECTVPKMPKGIIVRRKKESARKDGSYIKFDENAFVIIQKNKARGTKLKGPVPMEIRHNCKSLARWIF
;
A
#
# COMPACT_ATOMS: atom_id res chain seq x y z
N MET A 1 -28.94 7.63 7.50
CA MET A 1 -27.73 8.12 6.79
C MET A 1 -26.59 8.17 7.81
N LEU A 2 -25.85 7.08 7.98
CA LEU A 2 -24.78 7.02 8.98
C LEU A 2 -23.59 7.83 8.47
N PHE A 3 -23.25 8.90 9.19
CA PHE A 3 -21.98 9.59 9.05
C PHE A 3 -20.86 8.58 9.34
N ALA A 4 -20.33 7.94 8.30
CA ALA A 4 -19.10 7.20 8.42
C ALA A 4 -18.01 8.22 8.77
N SER A 5 -17.59 8.22 10.05
CA SER A 5 -16.56 9.12 10.57
C SER A 5 -15.39 9.19 9.59
N PRO A 6 -14.93 10.41 9.21
CA PRO A 6 -13.86 10.57 8.24
C PRO A 6 -12.59 9.80 8.66
N PHE A 7 -12.38 9.57 9.96
CA PHE A 7 -11.26 8.79 10.51
C PHE A 7 -11.24 7.30 10.12
N LEU A 8 -12.36 6.74 9.63
CA LEU A 8 -12.49 5.32 9.28
C LEU A 8 -12.01 4.96 7.85
N LEU A 9 -11.56 5.95 7.08
CA LEU A 9 -11.49 5.83 5.62
C LEU A 9 -10.23 5.15 5.04
N GLY A 10 -9.15 4.94 5.81
CA GLY A 10 -7.91 4.40 5.22
C GLY A 10 -6.63 4.67 6.01
N LEU A 11 -5.52 4.55 5.31
CA LEU A 11 -4.21 5.04 5.76
C LEU A 11 -4.08 6.52 5.43
N TRP A 12 -3.48 7.30 6.32
CA TRP A 12 -3.35 8.75 6.18
C TRP A 12 -1.92 9.13 5.85
N ARG A 13 -1.70 10.41 5.56
CA ARG A 13 -0.36 10.99 5.72
C ARG A 13 0.15 10.70 7.13
N GLN A 14 1.47 10.56 7.26
CA GLN A 14 2.17 10.17 8.48
C GLN A 14 1.94 8.72 8.94
N SER A 15 1.03 7.95 8.32
CA SER A 15 0.87 6.52 8.64
C SER A 15 2.14 5.74 8.30
N MET A 16 2.52 4.84 9.21
CA MET A 16 3.64 3.92 9.04
C MET A 16 3.21 2.64 8.32
N VAL A 17 4.00 2.23 7.32
CA VAL A 17 3.74 1.06 6.48
C VAL A 17 5.00 0.20 6.33
N ARG A 18 4.83 -1.12 6.29
CA ARG A 18 5.91 -2.07 6.02
C ARG A 18 6.04 -2.35 4.54
N CYS A 19 7.26 -2.54 4.07
CA CYS A 19 7.50 -2.91 2.68
C CYS A 19 7.24 -4.40 2.48
N ALA A 20 6.36 -4.72 1.53
CA ALA A 20 5.95 -6.08 1.18
C ALA A 20 6.68 -6.61 -0.07
N ASP A 21 7.88 -6.12 -0.35
CA ASP A 21 8.70 -6.61 -1.45
C ASP A 21 10.17 -6.85 -1.02
N ASN A 22 11.00 -7.29 -1.97
CA ASN A 22 12.41 -7.56 -1.76
C ASN A 22 13.34 -6.42 -2.17
N THR A 23 12.88 -5.17 -2.24
CA THR A 23 13.73 -4.02 -2.60
C THR A 23 14.76 -3.61 -1.54
N GLY A 24 14.71 -4.21 -0.35
CA GLY A 24 15.56 -3.86 0.80
C GLY A 24 15.00 -2.75 1.68
N VAL A 25 13.88 -2.12 1.33
CA VAL A 25 13.15 -1.24 2.26
C VAL A 25 12.43 -2.10 3.30
N ILE A 26 12.43 -1.67 4.57
CA ILE A 26 11.79 -2.37 5.68
C ILE A 26 10.51 -1.63 6.10
N LYS A 27 10.62 -0.32 6.38
CA LYS A 27 9.50 0.52 6.82
C LYS A 27 9.55 1.90 6.17
N ALA A 28 8.39 2.48 5.92
CA ALA A 28 8.26 3.82 5.37
C ALA A 28 7.06 4.57 5.98
N CYS A 29 7.08 5.88 5.86
CA CYS A 29 6.04 6.79 6.31
C CYS A 29 5.34 7.39 5.08
N ILE A 30 4.01 7.38 5.03
CA ILE A 30 3.25 7.98 3.92
C ILE A 30 3.36 9.50 3.98
N ILE A 31 3.87 10.13 2.91
CA ILE A 31 4.00 11.59 2.81
C ILE A 31 3.07 12.21 1.78
N GLY A 32 2.50 11.40 0.88
CA GLY A 32 1.50 11.82 -0.08
C GLY A 32 0.62 10.67 -0.54
N ILE A 33 -0.65 10.95 -0.77
CA ILE A 33 -1.66 9.99 -1.23
C ILE A 33 -2.23 10.53 -2.53
N ARG A 34 -2.23 9.72 -3.60
CA ARG A 34 -2.69 10.15 -4.92
C ARG A 34 -4.18 9.89 -5.09
N ASN A 35 -5.01 10.68 -4.41
CA ASN A 35 -6.45 10.78 -4.65
C ASN A 35 -7.02 12.08 -4.03
N LYS A 36 -8.30 12.37 -4.29
CA LYS A 36 -9.01 13.56 -3.76
C LYS A 36 -9.45 13.46 -2.30
N TYR A 37 -9.40 12.26 -1.71
CA TYR A 37 -9.97 11.98 -0.39
C TYR A 37 -8.95 12.08 0.75
N GLY A 38 -7.66 12.21 0.43
CA GLY A 38 -6.60 12.28 1.44
C GLY A 38 -6.35 10.97 2.20
N THR A 39 -6.98 9.86 1.81
CA THR A 39 -6.92 8.56 2.50
C THR A 39 -6.60 7.42 1.55
N GLY A 40 -5.75 6.50 1.99
CA GLY A 40 -5.24 5.38 1.23
C GLY A 40 -5.98 4.08 1.51
N LYS A 41 -6.47 3.43 0.46
CA LYS A 41 -7.03 2.07 0.47
C LYS A 41 -6.13 1.12 -0.33
N ILE A 42 -6.41 -0.18 -0.27
CA ILE A 42 -5.74 -1.20 -1.10
C ILE A 42 -5.75 -0.78 -2.59
N GLY A 43 -4.60 -0.80 -3.24
CA GLY A 43 -4.39 -0.36 -4.63
C GLY A 43 -4.12 1.14 -4.80
N THR A 44 -4.23 1.94 -3.74
CA THR A 44 -3.96 3.39 -3.82
C THR A 44 -2.48 3.65 -4.02
N ARG A 45 -2.15 4.53 -4.98
CA ARG A 45 -0.78 5.01 -5.20
C ARG A 45 -0.41 6.06 -4.15
N ILE A 46 0.77 5.90 -3.56
CA ILE A 46 1.30 6.74 -2.49
C ILE A 46 2.71 7.20 -2.80
N ARG A 47 3.13 8.30 -2.18
CA ARG A 47 4.54 8.69 -2.03
C ARG A 47 4.91 8.45 -0.57
N VAL A 48 6.05 7.82 -0.34
CA VAL A 48 6.52 7.50 1.02
C VAL A 48 7.90 8.08 1.27
N SER A 49 8.25 8.27 2.53
CA SER A 49 9.61 8.54 3.00
C SER A 49 10.12 7.29 3.69
N VAL A 50 11.22 6.71 3.20
CA VAL A 50 11.85 5.51 3.78
C VAL A 50 12.37 5.86 5.17
N ARG A 51 11.99 5.04 6.16
CA ARG A 51 12.39 5.20 7.56
C ARG A 51 13.41 4.15 7.99
N ASP A 52 13.35 2.98 7.36
CA ASP A 52 14.22 1.86 7.67
C ASP A 52 14.45 1.01 6.42
N LYS A 53 15.70 0.59 6.19
CA LYS A 53 16.14 -0.16 5.01
C LYS A 53 17.43 -0.92 5.30
N THR A 54 17.67 -1.98 4.53
CA THR A 54 18.93 -2.72 4.55
C THR A 54 20.10 -1.85 4.03
N PRO A 55 21.35 -2.15 4.41
CA PRO A 55 22.52 -1.40 3.94
C PRO A 55 22.67 -1.37 2.42
N GLU A 56 22.38 -2.48 1.74
CA GLU A 56 22.48 -2.61 0.28
C GLU A 56 21.32 -1.97 -0.49
N CYS A 57 20.33 -1.40 0.20
CA CYS A 57 19.14 -0.85 -0.45
C CYS A 57 19.43 0.44 -1.23
N THR A 58 19.36 0.33 -2.57
CA THR A 58 19.56 1.40 -3.55
C THR A 58 18.29 2.22 -3.84
N VAL A 59 17.19 1.98 -3.11
CA VAL A 59 15.95 2.74 -3.26
C VAL A 59 16.17 4.17 -2.76
N PRO A 60 15.73 5.20 -3.51
CA PRO A 60 15.84 6.59 -3.07
C PRO A 60 15.05 6.83 -1.77
N LYS A 61 15.38 7.87 -1.01
CA LYS A 61 14.72 8.19 0.27
C LYS A 61 13.21 8.40 0.14
N MET A 62 12.73 8.92 -0.99
CA MET A 62 11.31 9.25 -1.21
C MET A 62 10.71 8.54 -2.44
N PRO A 63 10.52 7.21 -2.41
CA PRO A 63 9.98 6.46 -3.53
C PRO A 63 8.44 6.57 -3.62
N LYS A 64 7.90 6.11 -4.75
CA LYS A 64 6.47 5.87 -4.94
C LYS A 64 6.13 4.44 -4.56
N GLY A 65 4.90 4.21 -4.15
CA GLY A 65 4.42 2.89 -3.76
C GLY A 65 2.94 2.68 -4.01
N ILE A 66 2.49 1.45 -3.77
CA ILE A 66 1.08 1.05 -3.80
C ILE A 66 0.76 0.31 -2.51
N ILE A 67 -0.34 0.69 -1.85
CA ILE A 67 -0.85 -0.02 -0.66
C ILE A 67 -1.37 -1.38 -1.09
N VAL A 68 -0.90 -2.45 -0.46
CA VAL A 68 -1.34 -3.83 -0.74
C VAL A 68 -2.09 -4.47 0.43
N ARG A 69 -1.81 -4.05 1.67
CA ARG A 69 -2.49 -4.54 2.88
C ARG A 69 -2.80 -3.40 3.85
N ARG A 70 -3.87 -3.56 4.62
CA ARG A 70 -4.35 -2.59 5.62
C ARG A 70 -4.92 -3.32 6.83
N LYS A 71 -4.59 -2.84 8.04
CA LYS A 71 -5.15 -3.30 9.32
C LYS A 71 -6.64 -3.02 9.45
N LYS A 72 -7.07 -1.82 9.06
CA LYS A 72 -8.48 -1.45 8.99
C LYS A 72 -9.22 -2.30 7.95
N GLU A 73 -10.36 -2.84 8.35
CA GLU A 73 -11.19 -3.71 7.54
C GLU A 73 -11.74 -3.01 6.29
N SER A 74 -11.87 -3.77 5.22
CA SER A 74 -12.50 -3.34 3.96
C SER A 74 -13.71 -4.22 3.70
N ALA A 75 -14.87 -3.60 3.52
CA ALA A 75 -16.10 -4.31 3.15
C ALA A 75 -16.04 -4.80 1.70
N ARG A 76 -16.60 -5.98 1.47
CA ARG A 76 -16.79 -6.59 0.14
C ARG A 76 -18.26 -6.56 -0.25
N LYS A 77 -18.51 -6.80 -1.54
CA LYS A 77 -19.87 -6.77 -2.11
C LYS A 77 -20.77 -7.88 -1.58
N ASP A 78 -20.18 -8.99 -1.16
CA ASP A 78 -20.87 -10.13 -0.53
C ASP A 78 -21.18 -9.89 0.96
N GLY A 79 -20.88 -8.70 1.49
CA GLY A 79 -21.09 -8.35 2.90
C GLY A 79 -19.97 -8.80 3.83
N SER A 80 -19.00 -9.59 3.35
CA SER A 80 -17.84 -10.00 4.14
C SER A 80 -16.86 -8.83 4.33
N TYR A 81 -16.02 -8.93 5.36
CA TYR A 81 -14.96 -7.96 5.63
C TYR A 81 -13.59 -8.64 5.55
N ILE A 82 -12.62 -7.96 4.92
CA ILE A 82 -11.21 -8.38 4.94
C ILE A 82 -10.35 -7.40 5.73
N LYS A 83 -9.49 -7.92 6.61
CA LYS A 83 -8.44 -7.18 7.31
C LYS A 83 -7.13 -7.96 7.28
N PHE A 84 -6.01 -7.27 7.46
CA PHE A 84 -4.68 -7.86 7.51
C PHE A 84 -3.97 -7.51 8.82
N ASP A 85 -2.96 -8.28 9.19
CA ASP A 85 -2.20 -8.05 10.43
C ASP A 85 -1.31 -6.80 10.38
N GLU A 86 -1.01 -6.30 9.18
CA GLU A 86 -0.14 -5.15 8.97
C GLU A 86 -0.60 -4.23 7.83
N ASN A 87 -0.21 -2.96 7.94
CA ASN A 87 -0.29 -2.00 6.85
C ASN A 87 0.96 -2.19 5.98
N ALA A 88 0.77 -2.55 4.72
CA ALA A 88 1.89 -2.86 3.85
C ALA A 88 1.75 -2.23 2.47
N PHE A 89 2.90 -1.93 1.86
CA PHE A 89 2.99 -1.34 0.54
C PHE A 89 4.11 -1.99 -0.27
N VAL A 90 4.05 -1.85 -1.58
CA VAL A 90 5.12 -2.25 -2.51
C VAL A 90 5.68 -1.03 -3.21
N ILE A 91 6.97 -1.07 -3.55
CA ILE A 91 7.64 0.02 -4.24
C ILE A 91 7.38 -0.08 -5.74
N ILE A 92 7.12 1.08 -6.35
CA ILE A 92 6.91 1.17 -7.79
C ILE A 92 7.83 2.20 -8.44
N GLN A 93 8.23 1.92 -9.68
CA GLN A 93 8.95 2.81 -10.56
C GLN A 93 8.30 2.77 -11.95
N LYS A 94 8.00 3.95 -12.52
CA LYS A 94 7.27 4.06 -13.81
C LYS A 94 6.00 3.17 -13.88
N ASN A 95 5.24 3.13 -12.79
CA ASN A 95 4.01 2.32 -12.59
C ASN A 95 4.19 0.79 -12.56
N LYS A 96 5.41 0.27 -12.58
CA LYS A 96 5.71 -1.17 -12.41
C LYS A 96 6.29 -1.42 -11.02
N ALA A 97 6.13 -2.64 -10.51
CA ALA A 97 6.81 -3.06 -9.27
C ALA A 97 8.33 -2.91 -9.45
N ARG A 98 9.02 -2.36 -8.44
CA ARG A 98 10.49 -2.26 -8.45
C ARG A 98 11.13 -3.54 -7.90
N GLY A 99 10.50 -4.19 -6.92
CA GLY A 99 10.92 -5.50 -6.45
C GLY A 99 10.59 -6.60 -7.44
N THR A 100 11.28 -7.74 -7.31
CA THR A 100 11.04 -8.94 -8.12
C THR A 100 10.18 -9.97 -7.39
N LYS A 101 10.04 -9.86 -6.06
CA LYS A 101 9.25 -10.78 -5.23
C LYS A 101 8.40 -10.05 -4.20
N LEU A 102 7.17 -10.51 -4.01
CA LEU A 102 6.26 -10.10 -2.93
C LEU A 102 6.48 -10.88 -1.65
N LYS A 103 6.24 -10.21 -0.52
CA LYS A 103 6.23 -10.79 0.82
C LYS A 103 4.81 -10.78 1.38
N GLY A 104 4.30 -11.97 1.70
CA GLY A 104 2.97 -12.17 2.28
C GLY A 104 1.81 -12.11 1.28
N PRO A 105 0.58 -12.31 1.75
CA PRO A 105 -0.61 -12.42 0.89
C PRO A 105 -0.96 -11.09 0.23
N VAL A 106 -1.61 -11.18 -0.94
CA VAL A 106 -2.15 -10.02 -1.65
C VAL A 106 -3.65 -10.20 -1.92
N PRO A 107 -4.48 -9.22 -1.53
CA PRO A 107 -5.93 -9.25 -1.76
C PRO A 107 -6.28 -9.22 -3.26
N MET A 108 -7.34 -9.94 -3.65
CA MET A 108 -7.86 -9.98 -5.03
C MET A 108 -8.32 -8.59 -5.52
N GLU A 109 -8.68 -7.70 -4.59
CA GLU A 109 -9.04 -6.30 -4.81
C GLU A 109 -7.97 -5.54 -5.62
N ILE A 110 -6.70 -5.97 -5.58
CA ILE A 110 -5.63 -5.40 -6.42
C ILE A 110 -5.92 -5.56 -7.92
N ARG A 111 -6.61 -6.64 -8.35
CA ARG A 111 -6.99 -6.84 -9.76
C ARG A 111 -7.79 -5.68 -10.32
N HIS A 112 -8.70 -5.13 -9.51
CA HIS A 112 -9.59 -4.06 -9.92
C HIS A 112 -8.97 -2.68 -9.64
N ASN A 113 -8.26 -2.53 -8.52
CA ASN A 113 -7.78 -1.21 -8.07
C ASN A 113 -6.45 -0.80 -8.73
N CYS A 114 -5.64 -1.76 -9.18
CA CYS A 114 -4.37 -1.46 -9.83
C CYS A 114 -3.99 -2.49 -10.91
N LYS A 115 -4.42 -2.23 -12.15
CA LYS A 115 -4.11 -3.10 -13.31
C LYS A 115 -2.60 -3.36 -13.50
N SER A 116 -1.75 -2.37 -13.25
CA SER A 116 -0.31 -2.53 -13.47
C SER A 116 0.36 -3.45 -12.45
N LEU A 117 -0.12 -3.44 -11.21
CA LEU A 117 0.34 -4.36 -10.18
C LEU A 117 -0.33 -5.74 -10.35
N ALA A 118 -1.61 -5.77 -10.71
CA ALA A 118 -2.34 -7.01 -10.94
C ALA A 118 -1.66 -7.92 -11.96
N ARG A 119 -1.27 -7.40 -13.13
CA ARG A 119 -0.56 -8.15 -14.19
C ARG A 119 0.81 -8.72 -13.79
N TRP A 120 1.38 -8.20 -12.70
CA TRP A 120 2.66 -8.68 -12.19
C TRP A 120 2.48 -9.75 -11.11
N ILE A 121 1.32 -9.77 -10.44
CA ILE A 121 1.02 -10.69 -9.33
C ILE A 121 0.27 -11.92 -9.81
N PHE A 122 -0.67 -11.73 -10.72
CA PHE A 122 -1.57 -12.73 -11.27
C PHE A 122 -1.31 -12.88 -12.76
#